data_AF-A0A815XZ39-F1
#
_entry.id   AF-A0A815XZ39-F1
#
_cell.length_a   1.000
_cell.length_b   1.000
_cell.length_c   1.000
_cell.angle_alpha   90.00
_cell.angle_beta   90.00
_cell.angle_gamma   90.00
#
_symmetry.space_group_name_H-M   'P 1'
#
loop_
_entity.id
_entity.type
_entity.pdbx_description
1 polymer ?
#
loop_
_entity_poly.entity_id
_entity_poly.type
_entity_poly.pdbx_seq_one_letter_code
_entity_poly.pdbx_strand_id
1 'polypeptide(L)'
;METKAATSQDRTILVHFSIHPQKKYKNPVQVKVKNIIIQPATSTRYLGMIMGNRLSWKTHLKQVETRIAEWLSLLRFLNRAAIEPNHNIMINLYKSLVRTVIIFGYPVLLSADNKIWDRIQIIQNKALRVALDLPHYTFVDYIHRIANIPRIKDYAINLLERASSSASSNNEMIYHRSLQGILQASRTQQQLQT
;
A
#
# COMPACT_ATOMS: atom_id res chain seq x y z
N MET A 1 13.77 -25.18 -27.79
CA MET A 1 13.79 -24.06 -26.83
C MET A 1 12.98 -24.49 -25.61
N GLU A 2 13.64 -25.01 -24.57
CA GLU A 2 12.96 -25.48 -23.36
C GLU A 2 12.68 -24.32 -22.41
N THR A 3 11.41 -24.09 -22.11
CA THR A 3 10.97 -23.17 -21.06
C THR A 3 11.21 -23.84 -19.70
N LYS A 4 12.34 -23.54 -19.06
CA LYS A 4 12.57 -23.96 -17.67
C LYS A 4 11.52 -23.31 -16.76
N ALA A 5 10.55 -24.10 -16.29
CA ALA A 5 9.65 -23.70 -15.23
C ALA A 5 10.47 -23.47 -13.95
N ALA A 6 10.44 -22.26 -13.40
CA ALA A 6 11.13 -21.95 -12.14
C ALA A 6 10.58 -22.84 -11.01
N THR A 7 11.46 -23.64 -10.41
CA THR A 7 11.09 -24.57 -9.33
C THR A 7 10.84 -23.75 -8.05
N SER A 8 10.02 -24.23 -7.12
CA SER A 8 9.74 -23.52 -5.85
C SER A 8 11.00 -23.13 -5.08
N GLN A 9 12.11 -23.86 -5.26
CA GLN A 9 13.40 -23.59 -4.65
C GLN A 9 14.03 -22.28 -5.14
N ASP A 10 13.94 -21.97 -6.44
CA ASP A 10 14.47 -20.73 -7.03
C ASP A 10 13.74 -19.49 -6.51
N ARG A 11 12.51 -19.68 -6.03
CA ARG A 11 11.65 -18.61 -5.49
C ARG A 11 11.78 -18.45 -3.97
N THR A 12 12.53 -19.33 -3.29
CA THR A 12 12.64 -19.28 -1.83
C THR A 12 13.73 -18.31 -1.43
N ILE A 13 13.33 -17.19 -0.83
CA ILE A 13 14.23 -16.11 -0.41
C ILE A 13 14.14 -15.99 1.12
N LEU A 14 15.30 -15.99 1.79
CA LEU A 14 15.38 -15.71 3.22
C LEU A 14 15.52 -14.19 3.42
N VAL A 15 14.62 -13.59 4.21
CA VAL A 15 14.77 -12.20 4.67
C VAL A 15 14.80 -12.18 6.18
N HIS A 16 15.85 -11.59 6.73
CA HIS A 16 16.01 -11.46 8.18
C HIS A 16 15.44 -10.11 8.64
N PHE A 17 14.37 -10.14 9.42
CA PHE A 17 13.83 -8.94 10.08
C PHE A 17 14.53 -8.74 11.43
N SER A 18 15.14 -7.57 11.64
CA SER A 18 15.81 -7.23 12.90
C SER A 18 15.46 -5.83 13.34
N ILE A 19 15.21 -5.68 14.65
CA ILE A 19 15.06 -4.39 15.31
C ILE A 19 16.37 -3.58 15.21
N HIS A 20 17.53 -4.26 15.18
CA HIS A 20 18.85 -3.64 15.15
C HIS A 20 19.59 -3.98 13.83
N PRO A 21 19.20 -3.37 12.70
CA PRO A 21 19.67 -3.78 11.38
C PRO A 21 21.17 -3.54 11.13
N GLN A 22 21.82 -2.70 11.94
CA GLN A 22 23.26 -2.43 11.84
C GLN A 22 24.11 -3.46 12.61
N LYS A 23 23.49 -4.25 13.49
CA LYS A 23 24.20 -5.25 14.29
C LYS A 23 24.30 -6.52 13.46
N LYS A 24 25.49 -6.79 12.90
CA LYS A 24 25.77 -8.07 12.24
C LYS A 24 25.68 -9.18 13.30
N TYR A 25 24.83 -10.18 13.05
CA TYR A 25 24.75 -11.35 13.91
C TYR A 25 26.09 -12.08 13.86
N LYS A 26 26.67 -12.37 15.03
CA LYS A 26 27.92 -13.15 15.13
C LYS A 26 27.75 -14.55 14.51
N ASN A 27 26.55 -15.13 14.64
CA ASN A 27 26.19 -16.44 14.08
C ASN A 27 24.97 -16.28 13.14
N PRO A 28 25.16 -16.14 11.82
CA PRO A 28 24.04 -16.08 10.89
C PRO A 28 23.32 -17.44 10.82
N VAL A 29 22.00 -17.42 10.95
CA VAL A 29 21.16 -18.62 10.82
C VAL A 29 21.23 -19.11 9.36
N GLN A 30 21.79 -20.30 9.15
CA GLN A 30 21.84 -20.93 7.83
C GLN A 30 20.59 -21.78 7.62
N VAL A 31 19.70 -21.31 6.74
CA VAL A 31 18.52 -22.07 6.35
C VAL A 31 18.84 -22.88 5.10
N LYS A 32 18.68 -24.20 5.19
CA LYS A 32 18.84 -25.13 4.07
C LYS A 32 17.47 -25.64 3.63
N VAL A 33 17.18 -25.55 2.34
CA VAL A 33 16.00 -26.19 1.73
C VAL A 33 16.49 -27.22 0.73
N LYS A 34 16.17 -28.50 0.98
CA LYS A 34 16.62 -29.64 0.15
C LYS A 34 18.13 -29.57 -0.17
N ASN A 35 18.94 -29.38 0.88
CA ASN A 35 20.41 -29.27 0.83
C ASN A 35 21.00 -28.02 0.15
N ILE A 36 20.20 -27.07 -0.32
CA ILE A 36 20.68 -25.80 -0.87
C ILE A 36 20.63 -24.73 0.22
N ILE A 37 21.74 -24.01 0.43
CA ILE A 37 21.83 -22.88 1.36
C ILE A 37 21.20 -21.67 0.70
N ILE A 38 20.17 -21.10 1.34
CA ILE A 38 19.52 -19.89 0.84
C ILE A 38 20.28 -18.67 1.32
N GLN A 39 20.69 -17.82 0.38
CA GLN A 39 21.35 -16.56 0.72
C GLN A 39 20.32 -15.55 1.24
N PRO A 40 20.62 -14.82 2.34
CA PRO A 40 19.73 -13.81 2.86
C PRO A 40 19.68 -12.61 1.89
N ALA A 41 18.47 -12.23 1.47
CA ALA A 41 18.23 -11.03 0.67
C ALA A 41 17.82 -9.84 1.56
N THR A 42 18.11 -8.63 1.08
CA THR A 42 17.75 -7.38 1.77
C THR A 42 16.29 -6.99 1.58
N SER A 43 15.66 -7.43 0.49
CA SER A 43 14.25 -7.22 0.21
C SER A 43 13.66 -8.39 -0.55
N THR A 44 12.38 -8.69 -0.30
CA THR A 44 11.63 -9.70 -1.04
C THR A 44 10.28 -9.15 -1.49
N ARG A 45 9.76 -9.70 -2.59
CA ARG A 45 8.39 -9.45 -3.03
C ARG A 45 7.50 -10.55 -2.50
N TYR A 46 6.47 -10.18 -1.75
CA TYR A 46 5.49 -11.11 -1.21
C TYR A 46 4.09 -10.53 -1.39
N LEU A 47 3.18 -11.32 -1.95
CA LEU A 47 1.82 -10.89 -2.32
C LEU A 47 1.83 -9.53 -3.03
N GLY A 48 2.74 -9.30 -3.98
CA GLY A 48 2.85 -8.03 -4.72
C GLY A 48 3.42 -6.83 -3.94
N MET A 49 3.65 -6.95 -2.64
CA MET A 49 4.30 -5.93 -1.81
C MET A 49 5.82 -6.17 -1.74
N ILE A 50 6.60 -5.10 -1.63
CA ILE A 50 8.05 -5.21 -1.38
C ILE A 50 8.29 -5.00 0.11
N MET A 51 8.81 -6.03 0.77
CA MET A 51 9.22 -5.97 2.17
C MET A 51 10.74 -5.97 2.24
N GLY A 52 11.30 -4.91 2.84
CA GLY A 52 12.72 -4.84 3.18
C GLY A 52 13.01 -5.45 4.55
N ASN A 53 14.26 -5.85 4.79
CA ASN A 53 14.76 -6.33 6.09
C ASN A 53 14.54 -5.34 7.26
N ARG A 54 14.45 -4.04 6.97
CA ARG A 54 14.14 -2.96 7.92
C ARG A 54 12.65 -2.64 8.04
N LEU A 55 11.78 -3.43 7.38
CA LEU A 55 10.35 -3.16 7.23
C LEU A 55 10.06 -1.71 6.75
N SER A 56 10.95 -1.19 5.89
CA SER A 56 10.82 0.15 5.32
C SER A 56 9.92 0.10 4.09
N TRP A 57 8.80 0.82 4.13
CA TRP A 57 7.85 0.91 3.01
C TRP A 57 8.30 1.87 1.90
N LYS A 58 9.47 2.50 2.02
CA LYS A 58 9.95 3.49 1.03
C LYS A 58 10.10 2.88 -0.37
N THR A 59 10.68 1.68 -0.46
CA THR A 59 10.87 0.99 -1.75
C THR A 59 9.53 0.59 -2.36
N HIS A 60 8.60 0.10 -1.54
CA HIS A 60 7.25 -0.22 -1.97
C HIS A 60 6.51 1.04 -2.46
N LEU A 61 6.58 2.14 -1.70
CA LEU A 61 5.96 3.41 -2.06
C LEU A 61 6.50 3.95 -3.39
N LYS A 62 7.81 3.85 -3.65
CA LYS A 62 8.40 4.25 -4.93
C LYS A 62 7.82 3.44 -6.10
N GLN A 63 7.62 2.13 -5.93
CA GLN A 63 7.00 1.30 -6.96
C GLN A 63 5.53 1.69 -7.17
N VAL A 64 4.79 1.95 -6.08
CA VAL A 64 3.40 2.42 -6.11
C VAL A 64 3.31 3.77 -6.84
N GLU A 65 4.23 4.70 -6.57
CA GLU A 65 4.33 5.99 -7.25
C GLU A 65 4.53 5.86 -8.75
N THR A 66 5.48 5.02 -9.18
CA THR A 66 5.71 4.77 -10.61
C THR A 66 4.45 4.24 -11.28
N ARG A 67 3.82 3.23 -10.67
CA ARG A 67 2.60 2.63 -11.22
C ARG A 67 1.43 3.62 -11.28
N ILE A 68 1.27 4.44 -10.25
CA ILE A 68 0.23 5.47 -10.24
C ILE A 68 0.55 6.57 -11.26
N ALA A 69 1.82 6.93 -11.47
CA ALA A 69 2.19 7.92 -12.47
C ALA A 69 1.75 7.52 -13.89
N GLU A 70 1.87 6.23 -14.24
CA GLU A 70 1.34 5.66 -15.49
C GLU A 70 -0.18 5.83 -15.57
N TRP A 71 -0.91 5.44 -14.52
CA TRP A 71 -2.37 5.61 -14.47
C TRP A 71 -2.81 7.07 -14.53
N LEU A 72 -2.07 7.99 -13.91
CA LEU A 72 -2.35 9.41 -13.97
C LEU A 72 -2.19 9.98 -15.38
N SER A 73 -1.20 9.48 -16.12
CA SER A 73 -1.01 9.88 -17.52
C SER A 73 -2.14 9.38 -18.40
N LEU A 74 -2.62 8.16 -18.16
CA LEU A 74 -3.83 7.64 -18.81
C LEU A 74 -5.06 8.47 -18.46
N LEU A 75 -5.30 8.78 -17.18
CA LEU A 75 -6.42 9.62 -16.75
C LEU A 75 -6.38 11.01 -17.40
N ARG A 76 -5.19 11.64 -17.45
CA ARG A 76 -5.01 12.91 -18.17
C ARG A 76 -5.34 12.80 -19.65
N PHE A 77 -4.89 11.73 -20.30
CA PHE A 77 -5.18 11.49 -21.71
C PHE A 77 -6.70 11.36 -21.95
N LEU A 78 -7.39 10.58 -21.11
CA LEU A 78 -8.84 10.41 -21.21
C LEU A 78 -9.60 11.72 -21.00
N ASN A 79 -9.22 12.53 -20.00
CA ASN A 79 -9.85 13.83 -19.76
C ASN A 79 -9.65 14.79 -20.94
N ARG A 80 -8.50 14.75 -21.60
CA ARG A 80 -8.23 15.59 -22.78
C ARG A 80 -8.91 15.07 -24.04
N ALA A 81 -9.09 13.76 -24.17
CA ALA A 81 -9.72 13.13 -25.33
C ALA A 81 -11.25 13.20 -25.27
N ALA A 82 -11.83 13.29 -24.07
CA ALA A 82 -13.27 13.41 -23.88
C ALA A 82 -13.75 14.81 -24.29
N ILE A 83 -14.81 14.87 -25.10
CA ILE A 83 -15.48 16.12 -25.47
C ILE A 83 -16.20 16.72 -24.25
N GLU A 84 -16.81 15.85 -23.42
CA GLU A 84 -17.41 16.22 -22.14
C GLU A 84 -17.06 15.16 -21.09
N PRO A 85 -16.05 15.40 -20.24
CA PRO A 85 -15.65 14.43 -19.23
C PRO A 85 -16.68 14.35 -18.10
N ASN A 86 -17.36 13.21 -18.00
CA ASN A 86 -18.24 12.94 -16.87
C ASN A 86 -17.41 12.66 -15.61
N HIS A 87 -17.44 13.60 -14.67
CA HIS A 87 -16.75 13.53 -13.38
C HIS A 87 -17.01 12.22 -12.62
N ASN A 88 -18.22 11.66 -12.68
CA ASN A 88 -18.55 10.41 -11.99
C ASN A 88 -17.78 9.22 -12.58
N ILE A 89 -17.66 9.17 -13.91
CA ILE A 89 -16.91 8.12 -14.60
C ILE A 89 -15.42 8.24 -14.27
N MET A 90 -14.88 9.47 -14.27
CA MET A 90 -13.47 9.71 -13.94
C MET A 90 -13.15 9.38 -12.49
N ILE A 91 -14.03 9.73 -11.56
CA ILE A 91 -13.91 9.33 -10.15
C ILE A 91 -13.94 7.81 -10.02
N ASN A 92 -14.82 7.13 -10.73
CA ASN A 92 -14.88 5.67 -10.72
C ASN A 92 -13.60 5.05 -11.29
N LEU A 93 -13.05 5.63 -12.35
CA LEU A 93 -11.79 5.17 -12.93
C LEU A 93 -10.61 5.38 -11.97
N TYR A 94 -10.57 6.51 -11.26
CA TYR A 94 -9.64 6.74 -10.16
C TYR A 94 -9.77 5.66 -9.07
N LYS A 95 -11.00 5.32 -8.65
CA LYS A 95 -11.25 4.28 -7.64
C LYS A 95 -10.72 2.91 -8.12
N SER A 96 -10.95 2.57 -9.38
CA SER A 96 -10.57 1.27 -9.94
C SER A 96 -9.07 1.13 -10.21
N LEU A 97 -8.39 2.19 -10.64
CA LEU A 97 -6.98 2.13 -11.04
C LEU A 97 -6.02 2.59 -9.93
N VAL A 98 -6.27 3.75 -9.33
CA VAL A 98 -5.33 4.38 -8.41
C VAL A 98 -5.58 3.91 -6.98
N ARG A 99 -6.84 3.95 -6.52
CA ARG A 99 -7.16 3.57 -5.13
C ARG A 99 -6.86 2.10 -4.86
N THR A 100 -7.17 1.20 -5.79
CA THR A 100 -6.87 -0.24 -5.64
C THR A 100 -5.37 -0.49 -5.41
N VAL A 101 -4.50 0.17 -6.19
CA VAL A 101 -3.04 0.05 -6.05
C VAL A 101 -2.56 0.56 -4.69
N ILE A 102 -3.13 1.65 -4.19
CA ILE A 102 -2.77 2.19 -2.87
C ILE A 102 -3.22 1.28 -1.74
N ILE A 103 -4.42 0.72 -1.84
CA ILE A 103 -5.10 0.01 -0.74
C ILE A 103 -4.71 -1.46 -0.63
N PHE A 104 -4.15 -2.05 -1.68
CA PHE A 104 -3.85 -3.48 -1.73
C PHE A 104 -3.10 -4.02 -0.50
N GLY A 105 -2.23 -3.22 0.13
CA GLY A 105 -1.48 -3.57 1.35
C GLY A 105 -1.95 -2.89 2.64
N TYR A 106 -3.18 -2.37 2.70
CA TYR A 106 -3.60 -1.45 3.78
C TYR A 106 -3.42 -1.96 5.22
N PRO A 107 -3.66 -3.25 5.58
CA PRO A 107 -3.52 -3.68 6.98
C PRO A 107 -2.07 -3.58 7.46
N VAL A 108 -1.13 -3.83 6.55
CA VAL A 108 0.30 -3.78 6.85
C VAL A 108 0.83 -2.35 6.76
N LEU A 109 0.31 -1.56 5.81
CA LEU A 109 0.66 -0.14 5.67
C LEU A 109 0.13 0.74 6.82
N LEU A 110 -0.92 0.32 7.53
CA LEU A 110 -1.40 1.05 8.71
C LEU A 110 -0.36 1.08 9.84
N SER A 111 0.55 0.11 9.89
CA SER A 111 1.70 0.10 10.81
C SER A 111 2.86 0.99 10.35
N ALA A 112 2.76 1.63 9.19
CA ALA A 112 3.81 2.49 8.64
C ALA A 112 3.84 3.88 9.30
N ASP A 113 5.00 4.54 9.23
CA ASP A 113 5.16 5.92 9.69
C ASP A 113 4.19 6.89 9.00
N ASN A 114 3.75 7.91 9.73
CA ASN A 114 2.87 8.96 9.18
C ASN A 114 3.46 9.66 7.95
N LYS A 115 4.80 9.80 7.86
CA LYS A 115 5.49 10.35 6.66
C LYS A 115 5.16 9.59 5.37
N ILE A 116 4.92 8.28 5.47
CA ILE A 116 4.53 7.44 4.33
C ILE A 116 3.08 7.74 3.95
N TRP A 117 2.19 7.85 4.94
CA TRP A 117 0.79 8.23 4.74
C TRP A 117 0.63 9.63 4.14
N ASP A 118 1.42 10.60 4.57
CA ASP A 118 1.42 11.96 4.01
C ASP A 118 1.79 11.94 2.52
N ARG A 119 2.79 11.13 2.17
CA ARG A 119 3.21 10.98 0.77
C ARG A 119 2.16 10.27 -0.07
N ILE A 120 1.49 9.25 0.46
CA ILE A 120 0.34 8.60 -0.20
C ILE A 120 -0.82 9.61 -0.36
N GLN A 121 -1.08 10.45 0.63
CA GLN A 121 -2.11 11.50 0.56
C GLN A 121 -1.80 12.50 -0.55
N ILE A 122 -0.54 12.92 -0.72
CA ILE A 122 -0.11 13.79 -1.83
C ILE A 122 -0.41 13.13 -3.19
N ILE A 123 -0.12 11.83 -3.33
CA ILE A 123 -0.43 11.07 -4.56
C ILE A 123 -1.93 11.01 -4.82
N GLN A 124 -2.74 10.73 -3.79
CA GLN A 124 -4.20 10.75 -3.88
C GLN A 124 -4.69 12.14 -4.33
N ASN A 125 -4.21 13.21 -3.72
CA ASN A 125 -4.61 14.57 -4.06
C ASN A 125 -4.30 14.90 -5.52
N LYS A 126 -3.10 14.52 -5.99
CA LYS A 126 -2.71 14.68 -7.39
C LYS A 126 -3.62 13.90 -8.33
N ALA A 127 -4.01 12.70 -7.94
CA ALA A 127 -4.91 11.86 -8.73
C ALA A 127 -6.33 12.41 -8.82
N LEU A 128 -6.87 12.91 -7.71
CA LEU A 128 -8.20 13.53 -7.70
C LEU A 128 -8.23 14.81 -8.52
N ARG A 129 -7.18 15.65 -8.46
CA ARG A 129 -7.07 16.83 -9.33
C ARG A 129 -7.10 16.47 -10.80
N VAL A 130 -6.34 15.43 -11.18
CA VAL A 130 -6.33 14.95 -12.55
C VAL A 130 -7.71 14.45 -12.95
N ALA A 131 -8.36 13.61 -12.11
CA ALA A 131 -9.66 13.04 -12.42
C ALA A 131 -10.78 14.10 -12.57
N LEU A 132 -10.72 15.16 -11.77
CA LEU A 132 -11.69 16.27 -11.79
C LEU A 132 -11.28 17.44 -12.70
N ASP A 133 -10.15 17.32 -13.41
CA ASP A 133 -9.56 18.39 -14.22
C ASP A 133 -9.41 19.74 -13.47
N LEU A 134 -8.95 19.68 -12.21
CA LEU A 134 -8.79 20.84 -11.34
C LEU A 134 -7.38 21.43 -11.38
N PRO A 135 -7.23 22.77 -11.23
CA PRO A 135 -5.93 23.41 -11.20
C PRO A 135 -5.11 23.03 -9.96
N HIS A 136 -3.78 23.19 -10.07
CA HIS A 136 -2.83 22.79 -9.02
C HIS A 136 -3.01 23.52 -7.68
N TYR A 137 -3.51 24.76 -7.69
CA TYR A 137 -3.69 25.59 -6.50
C TYR A 137 -5.00 25.34 -5.73
N THR A 138 -5.89 24.48 -6.24
CA THR A 138 -7.16 24.17 -5.56
C THR A 138 -6.93 23.63 -4.14
N PHE A 139 -7.72 24.01 -3.15
CA PHE A 139 -7.56 23.50 -1.79
C PHE A 139 -7.86 22.00 -1.68
N VAL A 140 -7.08 21.28 -0.88
CA VAL A 140 -7.21 19.81 -0.70
C VAL A 140 -8.60 19.45 -0.17
N ASP A 141 -9.08 20.15 0.86
CA ASP A 141 -10.38 19.84 1.45
C ASP A 141 -11.54 20.06 0.46
N TYR A 142 -11.43 21.06 -0.41
CA TYR A 142 -12.41 21.30 -1.48
C TYR A 142 -12.46 20.14 -2.49
N ILE A 143 -11.30 19.63 -2.90
CA ILE A 143 -11.21 18.47 -3.82
C ILE A 143 -11.90 17.25 -3.22
N HIS A 144 -11.66 16.96 -1.94
CA HIS A 144 -12.26 15.83 -1.26
C HIS A 144 -13.78 15.97 -1.07
N ARG A 145 -14.27 17.20 -0.82
CA ARG A 145 -15.70 17.51 -0.73
C ARG A 145 -16.41 17.28 -2.06
N ILE A 146 -15.89 17.81 -3.16
CA ILE A 146 -16.50 17.63 -4.50
C ILE A 146 -16.45 16.17 -4.94
N ALA A 147 -15.30 15.51 -4.75
CA ALA A 147 -15.15 14.11 -5.15
C ALA A 147 -15.99 13.15 -4.29
N ASN A 148 -16.51 13.61 -3.14
CA ASN A 148 -17.10 12.80 -2.08
C ASN A 148 -16.20 11.60 -1.72
N ILE A 149 -14.91 11.88 -1.49
CA ILE A 149 -13.89 10.86 -1.23
C ILE A 149 -13.16 11.21 0.06
N PRO A 150 -13.09 10.30 1.04
CA PRO A 150 -12.29 10.53 2.24
C PRO A 150 -10.79 10.49 1.94
N ARG A 151 -10.00 11.02 2.87
CA ARG A 151 -8.54 10.87 2.87
C ARG A 151 -8.18 9.40 2.97
N ILE A 152 -7.03 9.03 2.43
CA ILE A 152 -6.68 7.63 2.22
C ILE A 152 -6.49 6.86 3.52
N LYS A 153 -5.92 7.50 4.55
CA LYS A 153 -5.72 6.90 5.87
C LYS A 153 -7.07 6.60 6.54
N ASP A 154 -7.99 7.56 6.51
CA ASP A 154 -9.34 7.39 7.06
C ASP A 154 -10.10 6.30 6.30
N TYR A 155 -9.96 6.23 4.97
CA TYR A 155 -10.54 5.15 4.18
C TYR A 155 -9.99 3.78 4.59
N ALA A 156 -8.67 3.66 4.80
CA ALA A 156 -8.03 2.41 5.21
C ALA A 156 -8.50 1.95 6.60
N ILE A 157 -8.66 2.89 7.54
CA ILE A 157 -9.21 2.61 8.87
C ILE A 157 -10.65 2.11 8.77
N ASN A 158 -11.51 2.81 8.01
CA ASN A 158 -12.89 2.37 7.78
C ASN A 158 -12.98 0.97 7.14
N LEU A 159 -12.05 0.65 6.23
CA LEU A 159 -11.98 -0.67 5.61
C LEU A 159 -11.58 -1.76 6.63
N LEU A 160 -10.62 -1.45 7.51
CA LEU A 160 -10.19 -2.34 8.58
C LEU A 160 -11.32 -2.60 9.58
N GLU A 161 -12.07 -1.56 9.95
CA GLU A 161 -13.23 -1.67 10.86
C GLU A 161 -14.30 -2.59 10.27
N ARG A 162 -14.65 -2.40 8.99
CA ARG A 162 -15.58 -3.30 8.27
C ARG A 162 -15.09 -4.74 8.25
N ALA A 163 -13.82 -4.96 7.93
CA ALA A 163 -13.22 -6.29 7.93
C ALA A 163 -13.25 -6.94 9.32
N SER A 164 -13.04 -6.16 10.38
CA SER A 164 -13.11 -6.65 11.75
C SER A 164 -14.53 -7.06 12.17
N SER A 165 -15.55 -6.28 11.77
CA SER A 165 -16.95 -6.61 12.03
C SER A 165 -17.37 -7.91 11.30
N SER A 166 -16.94 -8.06 10.04
CA SER A 166 -17.17 -9.30 9.28
C SER A 166 -16.40 -10.50 9.84
N ALA A 167 -15.19 -10.30 10.37
CA ALA A 167 -14.42 -11.36 11.01
C ALA A 167 -15.10 -11.87 12.28
N SER A 168 -15.70 -10.97 13.07
CA SER A 168 -16.46 -11.32 14.26
C SER A 168 -17.69 -12.15 13.94
N SER A 169 -18.40 -11.87 12.83
CA SER A 169 -19.58 -12.67 12.44
C SER A 169 -19.21 -14.07 11.96
N ASN A 170 -18.05 -14.21 11.33
CA ASN A 170 -17.57 -15.48 10.77
C ASN A 170 -16.82 -16.36 11.79
N ASN A 171 -16.81 -15.98 13.07
CA ASN A 171 -16.15 -16.69 14.17
C ASN A 171 -14.61 -16.84 14.01
N GLU A 172 -13.97 -16.00 13.19
CA GLU A 172 -12.52 -16.00 13.01
C GLU A 172 -11.81 -15.17 14.10
N MET A 173 -11.87 -15.65 15.34
CA MET A 173 -11.43 -14.90 16.52
C MET A 173 -9.95 -14.48 16.49
N ILE A 174 -9.07 -15.30 15.93
CA ILE A 174 -7.63 -14.99 15.82
C ILE A 174 -7.43 -13.80 14.86
N TYR A 175 -8.10 -13.84 13.71
CA TYR A 175 -8.02 -12.79 12.72
C TYR A 175 -8.58 -11.48 13.28
N HIS A 176 -9.78 -11.54 13.88
CA HIS A 176 -10.40 -10.38 14.53
C HIS A 176 -9.46 -9.72 15.57
N ARG A 177 -8.83 -10.51 16.45
CA ARG A 177 -7.90 -10.00 17.46
C ARG A 177 -6.71 -9.27 16.83
N SER A 178 -6.13 -9.83 15.76
CA SER A 178 -5.02 -9.19 15.05
C SER A 178 -5.40 -7.85 14.42
N LEU A 179 -6.58 -7.77 13.78
CA LEU A 179 -7.07 -6.51 13.20
C LEU A 179 -7.34 -5.45 14.26
N GLN A 180 -7.88 -5.83 15.41
CA GLN A 180 -8.11 -4.91 16.53
C GLN A 180 -6.81 -4.36 17.08
N GLY A 181 -5.76 -5.18 17.18
CA GLY A 181 -4.43 -4.71 17.58
C GLY A 181 -3.87 -3.66 16.62
N ILE A 182 -4.03 -3.86 15.31
CA ILE A 182 -3.60 -2.89 14.28
C ILE A 182 -4.43 -1.59 14.40
N LEU A 183 -5.74 -1.71 14.59
CA LEU A 183 -6.65 -0.56 14.71
C LEU A 183 -6.28 0.30 15.93
N GLN A 184 -6.07 -0.32 17.09
CA GLN A 184 -5.64 0.37 18.30
C GLN A 184 -4.31 1.11 18.08
N ALA A 185 -3.30 0.44 17.50
CA ALA A 185 -2.01 1.06 17.22
C ALA A 185 -2.14 2.29 16.29
N SER A 186 -2.99 2.19 15.27
CA SER A 186 -3.21 3.30 14.32
C SER A 186 -3.89 4.53 14.96
N ARG A 187 -4.80 4.31 15.92
CA ARG A 187 -5.49 5.38 16.67
C ARG A 187 -4.54 6.09 17.63
N THR A 188 -3.69 5.35 18.34
CA THR A 188 -2.66 5.95 19.22
C THR A 188 -1.70 6.85 18.45
N GLN A 189 -1.33 6.45 17.23
CA GLN A 189 -0.48 7.27 16.35
C GLN A 189 -1.16 8.56 15.84
N GLN A 190 -2.50 8.61 15.77
CA GLN A 190 -3.23 9.82 15.41
C GLN A 190 -3.34 10.80 16.59
N GLN A 191 -3.54 10.30 17.80
CA GLN A 191 -3.65 11.12 19.02
C GLN A 191 -2.34 11.84 19.39
N LEU A 192 -1.19 11.28 19.06
CA LEU A 192 0.12 11.92 19.27
C LEU A 192 0.39 13.14 18.36
N GLN A 193 -0.51 13.45 17.43
CA GLN A 193 -0.36 14.54 16.45
C GLN A 193 -1.32 15.72 16.66
N THR A 194 -2.28 15.59 17.57
CA THR A 194 -3.19 16.66 18.04
C THR A 194 -2.65 17.29 19.29
#